data_AF-A0A0R2FSB8-F1
#
_entry.id   AF-A0A0R2FSB8-F1
#
_cell.length_a   1.000
_cell.length_b   1.000
_cell.length_c   1.000
_cell.angle_alpha   90.00
_cell.angle_beta   90.00
_cell.angle_gamma   90.00
#
_symmetry.space_group_name_H-M   'P 1'
#
loop_
_entity.id
_entity.type
_entity.pdbx_description
1 polymer ?
#
loop_
_entity_poly.entity_id
_entity_poly.type
_entity_poly.pdbx_seq_one_letter_code
_entity_poly.pdbx_strand_id
1 'polypeptide(L)'
;MGDYICNKVIEQAQLGTCPLCKQGKIVDKGSFYGCTNYKGEKPCKFTLPKKWSEKAIGKTAIKALITKGSTAKLKGFKRKKTGKKFDAKLKLTNGKISFDFN
;
A
#
# COMPACT_ATOMS: atom_id res chain seq x y z
N MET A 1 18.54 34.78 -12.94
CA MET A 1 19.61 34.36 -12.01
C MET A 1 19.11 34.66 -10.61
N GLY A 2 18.74 33.73 -9.75
CA GLY A 2 18.73 32.28 -9.84
C GLY A 2 18.60 31.76 -8.41
N ASP A 3 17.47 31.13 -8.09
CA ASP A 3 17.29 30.38 -6.83
C ASP A 3 16.48 29.13 -7.15
N TYR A 4 17.15 28.20 -7.83
CA TYR A 4 16.71 26.81 -7.91
C TYR A 4 17.18 26.10 -6.63
N ILE A 5 16.21 25.50 -5.94
CA ILE A 5 16.36 24.34 -5.03
C ILE A 5 16.80 24.68 -3.60
N CYS A 6 15.93 24.42 -2.63
CA CYS A 6 16.08 23.29 -1.70
C CYS A 6 15.14 23.45 -0.49
N ASN A 7 13.93 22.90 -0.56
CA ASN A 7 13.31 22.22 0.59
C ASN A 7 11.97 21.61 0.21
N LYS A 8 12.00 20.35 -0.19
CA LYS A 8 11.01 19.41 0.34
C LYS A 8 11.67 18.08 0.63
N VAL A 9 12.20 18.08 1.85
CA VAL A 9 12.77 17.00 2.63
C VAL A 9 12.11 15.63 2.36
N ILE A 10 12.95 14.62 2.38
CA ILE A 10 12.73 13.20 2.12
C ILE A 10 11.64 12.63 3.05
N GLU A 11 10.36 12.76 2.68
CA GLU A 11 9.22 12.35 3.54
C GLU A 11 8.38 11.20 2.98
N GLN A 12 8.95 10.34 2.11
CA GLN A 12 8.16 9.36 1.35
C GLN A 12 8.46 7.88 1.59
N ALA A 13 9.43 7.52 2.43
CA ALA A 13 9.73 6.10 2.65
C ALA A 13 8.73 5.43 3.59
N GLN A 14 8.22 6.12 4.61
CA GLN A 14 7.36 5.53 5.64
C GLN A 14 5.88 5.78 5.29
N LEU A 15 5.12 4.73 5.02
CA LEU A 15 3.69 4.86 4.72
C LEU A 15 2.82 4.90 5.98
N GLY A 16 3.28 4.27 7.07
CA GLY A 16 2.57 4.22 8.34
C GLY A 16 2.92 2.97 9.14
N THR A 17 2.30 2.84 10.32
CA THR A 17 2.44 1.65 11.17
C THR A 17 1.75 0.46 10.54
N CYS A 18 2.37 -0.72 10.61
CA CYS A 18 1.81 -1.95 10.09
C CYS A 18 0.53 -2.32 10.85
N PRO A 19 -0.64 -2.45 10.19
CA PRO A 19 -1.89 -2.79 10.87
C PRO A 19 -1.93 -4.22 11.42
N LEU A 20 -0.98 -5.09 11.03
CA LEU A 20 -0.90 -6.48 11.50
C LEU A 20 -0.15 -6.60 12.81
N CYS A 21 1.10 -6.11 12.84
CA CYS A 21 1.94 -6.23 14.02
C CYS A 21 1.81 -5.02 14.94
N LYS A 22 1.27 -3.88 14.47
CA LYS A 22 1.14 -2.59 15.18
C LYS A 22 2.44 -2.01 15.77
N GLN A 23 3.55 -2.73 15.65
CA GLN A 23 4.88 -2.37 16.15
C GLN A 23 5.81 -1.95 15.00
N GLY A 24 5.78 -2.71 13.89
CA GLY A 24 6.60 -2.42 12.72
C GLY A 24 6.04 -1.30 11.85
N LYS A 25 6.91 -0.63 11.11
CA LYS A 25 6.52 0.41 10.14
C LYS A 25 6.54 -0.17 8.73
N ILE A 26 5.62 0.28 7.88
CA ILE A 26 5.62 -0.04 6.46
C ILE A 26 6.49 0.95 5.73
N VAL A 27 7.52 0.43 5.08
CA VAL A 27 8.46 1.22 4.29
C VAL A 27 8.44 0.83 2.83
N ASP A 28 8.63 1.80 1.95
CA ASP A 28 8.82 1.57 0.53
C ASP A 28 10.19 0.98 0.26
N LYS A 29 10.25 -0.24 -0.27
CA LYS A 29 11.49 -0.91 -0.72
C LYS A 29 11.71 -0.75 -2.23
N GLY A 30 11.02 0.18 -2.90
CA GLY A 30 11.17 0.44 -4.33
C GLY A 30 10.28 -0.44 -5.21
N SER A 31 10.33 -1.77 -5.08
CA SER A 31 9.45 -2.67 -5.85
C SER A 31 8.12 -3.00 -5.13
N PHE A 32 8.16 -3.02 -3.81
CA PHE A 32 7.03 -3.33 -2.93
C PHE A 32 7.23 -2.60 -1.59
N TYR A 33 6.19 -2.52 -0.78
CA TYR A 33 6.29 -2.05 0.59
C TYR A 33 6.42 -3.24 1.53
N GLY A 34 7.29 -3.12 2.52
CA GLY A 34 7.54 -4.18 3.49
C GLY A 34 7.47 -3.65 4.91
N CYS A 35 7.08 -4.52 5.86
CA CYS A 35 7.18 -4.21 7.27
C CYS A 35 8.66 -4.24 7.72
N THR A 36 9.09 -3.25 8.50
CA THR A 36 10.43 -3.21 9.12
C THR A 36 10.60 -4.26 10.20
N ASN A 37 9.50 -4.67 10.86
CA ASN A 37 9.49 -5.69 11.92
C ASN A 37 9.39 -7.11 11.35
N TYR A 38 10.18 -7.43 10.32
CA TYR A 38 10.21 -8.77 9.71
C TYR A 38 11.16 -9.73 10.43
N LYS A 39 12.12 -9.20 11.21
CA LYS A 39 13.13 -9.93 12.00
C LYS A 39 12.96 -9.82 13.52
N GLY A 40 11.94 -9.11 14.01
CA GLY A 40 11.71 -8.97 15.45
C GLY A 40 11.01 -10.18 16.07
N GLU A 41 10.70 -10.07 17.37
CA GLU A 41 10.05 -11.12 18.18
C GLU A 41 8.73 -11.63 17.59
N LYS A 42 7.97 -10.73 16.93
CA LYS A 42 6.77 -11.05 16.15
C LYS A 42 7.04 -10.79 14.67
N PRO A 43 7.58 -11.77 13.91
CA PRO A 43 7.98 -11.57 12.53
C PRO A 43 6.76 -11.25 11.65
N CYS A 44 6.71 -10.03 11.15
CA CYS A 44 5.65 -9.56 10.29
C CYS A 44 6.06 -9.74 8.82
N LYS A 45 5.61 -10.83 8.19
CA LYS A 45 5.83 -11.14 6.75
C LYS A 45 4.95 -10.29 5.82
N PHE A 46 4.51 -9.13 6.28
CA PHE A 46 3.59 -8.30 5.53
C PHE A 46 4.31 -7.54 4.44
N THR A 47 3.84 -7.75 3.22
CA THR A 47 4.32 -7.09 2.01
C THR A 47 3.14 -6.60 1.20
N LEU A 48 3.28 -5.40 0.63
CA LEU A 48 2.29 -4.79 -0.25
C LEU A 48 2.93 -4.55 -1.61
N PRO A 49 2.43 -5.18 -2.68
CA PRO A 49 2.90 -4.86 -4.02
C PRO A 49 2.41 -3.47 -4.44
N LYS A 50 3.22 -2.77 -5.25
CA LYS A 50 2.82 -1.50 -5.87
C LYS A 50 1.74 -1.68 -6.95
N LYS A 51 1.62 -2.89 -7.48
CA LYS A 51 0.66 -3.27 -8.52
C LYS A 51 -0.25 -4.38 -8.01
N TRP A 52 -1.55 -4.21 -8.17
CA TRP A 52 -2.56 -5.20 -7.81
C TRP A 52 -3.59 -5.32 -8.93
N SER A 53 -3.85 -6.55 -9.39
CA SER A 53 -4.82 -6.83 -10.46
C SER A 53 -4.56 -6.01 -11.73
N GLU A 54 -3.30 -6.04 -12.20
CA GLU A 54 -2.83 -5.37 -13.42
C GLU A 54 -2.91 -3.83 -13.37
N LYS A 55 -3.17 -3.26 -12.19
CA LYS A 55 -3.24 -1.82 -11.95
C LYS A 55 -2.26 -1.39 -10.87
N ALA A 56 -1.54 -0.29 -11.13
CA ALA A 56 -0.74 0.36 -10.10
C ALA A 56 -1.65 1.03 -9.07
N ILE A 57 -1.45 0.73 -7.79
CA ILE A 57 -2.16 1.41 -6.70
C ILE A 57 -1.39 2.69 -6.39
N GLY A 58 -2.06 3.84 -6.46
CA GLY A 58 -1.45 5.13 -6.13
C GLY A 58 -0.96 5.18 -4.68
N LYS A 59 0.15 5.87 -4.42
CA LYS A 59 0.76 6.00 -3.08
C LYS A 59 -0.27 6.39 -2.01
N THR A 60 -1.17 7.31 -2.33
CA THR A 60 -2.26 7.76 -1.44
C THR A 60 -3.19 6.63 -1.02
N ALA A 61 -3.58 5.77 -1.96
CA ALA A 61 -4.42 4.62 -1.64
C ALA A 61 -3.64 3.62 -0.76
N ILE A 62 -2.36 3.38 -1.02
CA ILE A 62 -1.56 2.48 -0.18
C ILE A 62 -1.40 3.05 1.24
N LYS A 63 -1.16 4.35 1.38
CA LYS A 63 -1.17 5.02 2.69
C LYS A 63 -2.52 4.83 3.40
N ALA A 64 -3.64 5.03 2.71
CA ALA A 64 -4.97 4.80 3.27
C ALA A 64 -5.19 3.33 3.67
N LEU A 65 -4.74 2.37 2.84
CA LEU A 65 -4.84 0.93 3.13
C LEU A 65 -4.10 0.55 4.42
N ILE A 66 -2.95 1.16 4.68
CA ILE A 66 -2.13 0.87 5.87
C ILE A 66 -2.69 1.56 7.11
N THR A 67 -3.10 2.83 6.98
CA THR A 67 -3.59 3.63 8.10
C THR A 67 -5.02 3.28 8.51
N LYS A 68 -5.92 3.13 7.54
CA LYS A 68 -7.35 2.83 7.76
C LYS A 68 -7.70 1.34 7.62
N GLY A 69 -6.79 0.52 7.10
CA GLY A 69 -7.09 -0.88 6.75
C GLY A 69 -7.92 -1.04 5.47
N SER A 70 -8.27 0.06 4.79
CA SER A 70 -9.09 0.06 3.58
C SER A 70 -8.73 1.22 2.66
N THR A 71 -8.96 1.04 1.36
CA THR A 71 -8.77 2.06 0.32
C THR A 71 -10.10 2.67 -0.09
N ALA A 72 -10.02 3.85 -0.71
CA ALA A 72 -11.14 4.39 -1.47
C ALA A 72 -11.53 3.46 -2.64
N LYS A 73 -12.73 3.66 -3.18
CA LYS A 73 -13.20 2.92 -4.36
C LYS A 73 -12.26 3.21 -5.53
N LEU A 74 -11.44 2.22 -5.88
CA LEU A 74 -10.46 2.31 -6.95
C LEU A 74 -11.11 1.80 -8.23
N LYS A 75 -11.09 2.63 -9.26
CA LYS A 75 -11.71 2.33 -10.54
C LYS A 75 -10.75 1.66 -11.50
N GLY A 76 -11.28 0.74 -12.31
CA GLY A 76 -10.53 0.13 -13.41
C GLY A 76 -9.58 -1.00 -13.02
N PHE A 77 -9.94 -1.81 -12.02
CA PHE A 77 -9.32 -3.13 -11.86
C PHE A 77 -9.78 -4.05 -12.97
N LYS A 78 -8.86 -4.82 -13.55
CA LYS A 78 -9.20 -5.77 -14.60
C LYS A 78 -9.47 -7.15 -14.02
N ARG A 79 -10.62 -7.73 -14.32
CA ARG A 79 -11.00 -9.07 -13.85
C ARG A 79 -10.25 -10.12 -14.68
N LYS A 80 -9.39 -10.91 -14.05
CA LYS A 80 -8.61 -11.97 -14.73
C LYS A 80 -9.51 -12.99 -15.47
N LYS A 81 -10.72 -13.24 -14.95
CA LYS A 81 -11.70 -14.18 -15.55
C LYS A 81 -12.41 -13.67 -16.81
N THR A 82 -12.61 -12.35 -16.94
CA THR A 82 -13.56 -11.81 -17.94
C THR A 82 -12.99 -10.66 -18.75
N GLY A 83 -11.79 -10.15 -18.41
CA GLY A 83 -11.18 -8.99 -19.05
C GLY A 83 -11.86 -7.64 -18.77
N LYS A 84 -13.08 -7.65 -18.20
CA LYS A 84 -13.84 -6.45 -17.86
C LYS A 84 -13.17 -5.64 -16.74
N LYS A 85 -13.24 -4.32 -16.87
CA LYS A 85 -12.83 -3.37 -15.84
C LYS A 85 -13.95 -3.24 -14.82
N PHE A 86 -13.62 -3.24 -13.53
CA PHE A 86 -14.56 -3.05 -12.45
C PHE A 86 -13.97 -2.13 -11.38
N ASP A 87 -14.87 -1.55 -10.59
CA ASP A 87 -14.54 -0.68 -9.49
C ASP A 87 -14.71 -1.44 -8.17
N ALA A 88 -13.69 -1.41 -7.32
CA ALA A 88 -13.74 -2.08 -6.03
C ALA A 88 -12.94 -1.32 -4.99
N LYS A 89 -13.25 -1.52 -3.72
CA LYS A 89 -12.37 -1.10 -2.63
C LYS A 89 -11.39 -2.25 -2.38
N LEU A 90 -10.17 -1.91 -2.02
CA LEU A 90 -9.23 -2.87 -1.44
C LEU A 90 -9.30 -2.75 0.07
N LYS A 91 -9.50 -3.90 0.73
CA LYS A 91 -9.45 -4.05 2.17
C LYS A 91 -8.27 -4.91 2.54
N LEU A 92 -7.62 -4.56 3.64
CA LEU A 92 -6.52 -5.32 4.18
C LEU A 92 -7.03 -6.19 5.34
N THR A 93 -7.01 -7.51 5.13
CA THR A 93 -7.45 -8.49 6.12
C THR A 93 -6.31 -9.46 6.40
N ASN A 94 -5.79 -9.48 7.63
CA ASN A 94 -4.71 -10.39 8.05
C ASN A 94 -3.48 -10.39 7.09
N GLY A 95 -3.18 -9.24 6.48
CA GLY A 95 -2.05 -9.09 5.57
C GLY A 95 -2.29 -9.55 4.14
N LYS A 96 -3.52 -9.94 3.83
CA LYS A 96 -3.99 -10.21 2.48
C LYS A 96 -4.83 -9.03 2.02
N ILE A 97 -4.57 -8.59 0.79
CA ILE A 97 -5.40 -7.60 0.12
C ILE A 97 -6.59 -8.34 -0.48
N SER A 98 -7.80 -7.92 -0.12
CA SER A 98 -9.05 -8.47 -0.63
C SER A 98 -9.86 -7.38 -1.30
N PHE A 99 -10.60 -7.74 -2.35
CA PHE A 99 -11.60 -6.85 -2.95
C PHE A 99 -12.83 -6.81 -2.05
N ASP A 100 -13.22 -5.60 -1.68
CA ASP A 100 -14.42 -5.30 -0.91
C ASP A 100 -15.37 -4.52 -1.84
N PHE A 101 -16.54 -5.10 -2.09
CA PHE A 101 -17.57 -4.54 -2.97
C PHE A 101 -18.70 -3.85 -2.19
N ASN A 102 -18.55 -3.71 -0.88
CA ASN A 102 -19.55 -3.12 0.01
C ASN A 102 -19.60 -1.59 -0.12
#